data_AF-L0RV67-F1
#
_entry.id   AF-L0RV67-F1
#
_cell.length_a   1.000
_cell.length_b   1.000
_cell.length_c   1.000
_cell.angle_alpha   90.00
_cell.angle_beta   90.00
_cell.angle_gamma   90.00
#
_symmetry.space_group_name_H-M   'P 1'
#
loop_
_entity.id
_entity.type
_entity.pdbx_description
1 polymer ?
#
loop_
_entity_poly.entity_id
_entity_poly.type
_entity_poly.pdbx_seq_one_letter_code
_entity_poly.pdbx_strand_id
1 'polypeptide(L)'
;MKLLIHIFLNTKSLTMSLKEQHKKLEIFYIRSWDLIKIDKISEKGNQRTNNEDRVGYFIKNNIYLGILCDGMGGHKNGDHAANIALEILSMDFMNFFTYTNIEDLKSFIFNSIMNIKNEMKKIAIDSPEKKDMGTTLVSFMYNELEKKLIVFYSGDSRCYIYKKNGELLQITRDHNLLNRWIDEGIEQKNIEKNYRVYRYLTSAIGANLETKIDFIVLENNFENPITKILLTSDGIHEFLTNDQIHFILSNKKDTTLQKLNSLVTLSLISESNDNMSAILMEIKNDK
;
A
#
# COMPACT_ATOMS: atom_id res chain seq x y z
N MET A 1 -11.54 -24.05 -19.63
CA MET A 1 -12.87 -23.76 -20.25
C MET A 1 -13.96 -24.76 -19.84
N LYS A 2 -14.03 -25.23 -18.57
CA LYS A 2 -15.10 -26.16 -18.14
C LYS A 2 -15.50 -26.16 -16.65
N LEU A 3 -15.11 -25.16 -15.83
CA LEU A 3 -15.37 -25.21 -14.38
C LEU A 3 -15.94 -23.94 -13.73
N LEU A 4 -16.65 -23.07 -14.47
CA LEU A 4 -17.23 -21.83 -13.92
C LEU A 4 -18.70 -21.60 -14.30
N ILE A 5 -19.46 -22.67 -14.56
CA ILE A 5 -20.91 -22.61 -14.78
C ILE A 5 -21.63 -23.25 -13.58
N HIS A 6 -21.52 -22.64 -12.40
CA HIS A 6 -22.38 -23.07 -11.28
C HIS A 6 -22.74 -22.00 -10.24
N ILE A 7 -22.69 -20.71 -10.59
CA ILE A 7 -23.22 -19.66 -9.70
C ILE A 7 -23.93 -18.62 -10.56
N PHE A 8 -25.16 -18.93 -11.00
CA PHE A 8 -26.30 -18.01 -11.21
C PHE A 8 -27.42 -18.77 -11.96
N LEU A 9 -28.13 -19.66 -11.25
CA LEU A 9 -29.40 -20.19 -11.72
C LEU A 9 -30.42 -20.03 -10.60
N ASN A 10 -30.84 -18.79 -10.36
CA ASN A 10 -32.12 -18.50 -9.73
C ASN A 10 -32.51 -17.05 -9.97
N THR A 11 -33.25 -16.80 -11.05
CA THR A 11 -34.48 -16.00 -11.08
C THR A 11 -35.00 -15.88 -12.52
N LYS A 12 -36.31 -15.99 -12.66
CA LYS A 12 -37.13 -16.05 -13.87
C LYS A 12 -36.75 -15.02 -14.96
N SER A 13 -36.22 -15.49 -16.09
CA SER A 13 -36.36 -14.89 -17.43
C SER A 13 -35.70 -15.78 -18.48
N LEU A 14 -36.30 -16.94 -18.77
CA LEU A 14 -35.83 -17.91 -19.76
C LEU A 14 -36.36 -17.57 -21.16
N THR A 15 -35.73 -16.61 -21.84
CA THR A 15 -35.81 -16.42 -23.31
C THR A 15 -34.57 -15.73 -23.88
N MET A 16 -33.38 -15.95 -23.30
CA MET A 16 -32.12 -15.49 -23.92
C MET A 16 -31.40 -16.68 -24.54
N SER A 17 -31.03 -16.54 -25.82
CA SER A 17 -30.26 -17.55 -26.55
C SER A 17 -28.87 -17.76 -25.94
N LEU A 18 -28.29 -18.96 -26.10
CA LEU A 18 -26.93 -19.27 -25.62
C LEU A 18 -25.88 -18.26 -26.13
N LYS A 19 -26.05 -17.74 -27.35
CA LYS A 19 -25.19 -16.68 -27.92
C LYS A 19 -25.32 -15.36 -27.16
N GLU A 20 -26.52 -14.96 -26.74
CA GLU A 20 -26.73 -13.75 -25.96
C GLU A 20 -26.21 -13.89 -24.53
N GLN A 21 -26.33 -15.08 -23.93
CA GLN A 21 -25.76 -15.37 -22.61
C GLN A 21 -24.22 -15.30 -22.65
N HIS A 22 -23.59 -15.92 -23.65
CA HIS A 22 -22.14 -15.82 -23.86
C HIS A 22 -21.68 -14.39 -24.12
N LYS A 23 -22.37 -13.64 -24.98
CA LYS A 23 -22.05 -12.24 -25.26
C LYS A 23 -22.22 -11.35 -24.01
N LYS A 24 -23.23 -11.62 -23.19
CA LYS A 24 -23.45 -10.88 -21.93
C LYS A 24 -22.41 -11.23 -20.87
N LEU A 25 -22.01 -12.50 -20.79
CA LEU A 25 -20.88 -12.95 -19.97
C LEU A 25 -19.58 -12.31 -20.45
N GLU A 26 -19.26 -12.34 -21.75
CA GLU A 26 -18.10 -11.65 -22.32
C GLU A 26 -18.14 -10.14 -22.05
N ILE A 27 -19.28 -9.47 -22.24
CA ILE A 27 -19.42 -8.04 -21.95
C ILE A 27 -19.23 -7.74 -20.45
N PHE A 28 -19.75 -8.60 -19.57
CA PHE A 28 -19.58 -8.47 -18.12
C PHE A 28 -18.12 -8.68 -17.70
N TYR A 29 -17.47 -9.71 -18.26
CA TYR A 29 -16.05 -9.96 -18.07
C TYR A 29 -15.21 -8.80 -18.60
N ILE A 30 -15.44 -8.32 -19.82
CA ILE A 30 -14.73 -7.18 -20.42
C ILE A 30 -14.90 -5.93 -19.54
N ARG A 31 -16.10 -5.67 -19.02
CA ARG A 31 -16.35 -4.53 -18.12
C ARG A 31 -15.59 -4.63 -16.80
N SER A 32 -15.45 -5.81 -16.19
CA SER A 32 -14.83 -5.91 -14.86
C SER A 32 -13.34 -5.53 -14.86
N TRP A 33 -12.61 -5.77 -15.95
CA TRP A 33 -11.18 -5.42 -16.05
C TRP A 33 -10.94 -3.91 -16.30
N ASP A 34 -11.94 -3.15 -16.74
CA ASP A 34 -11.80 -1.71 -17.04
C ASP A 34 -12.08 -0.79 -15.85
N LEU A 35 -12.57 -1.35 -14.73
CA LEU A 35 -13.03 -0.58 -13.57
C LEU A 35 -11.92 -0.24 -12.59
N ILE A 36 -10.90 -1.07 -12.42
CA ILE A 36 -9.81 -0.82 -11.48
C ILE A 36 -8.52 -0.62 -12.27
N LYS A 37 -7.91 0.56 -12.08
CA LYS A 37 -6.57 0.87 -12.61
C LYS A 37 -5.58 0.94 -11.47
N ILE A 38 -4.42 0.36 -11.66
CA ILE A 38 -3.34 0.42 -10.68
C ILE A 38 -2.02 0.68 -11.39
N ASP A 39 -1.30 1.67 -10.92
CA ASP A 39 0.05 1.99 -11.38
C ASP A 39 0.95 2.20 -10.17
N LYS A 40 2.27 2.10 -10.39
CA LYS A 40 3.29 2.36 -9.38
C LYS A 40 4.46 3.11 -9.98
N ILE A 41 5.17 3.85 -9.13
CA ILE A 41 6.41 4.54 -9.46
C ILE A 41 7.38 4.43 -8.28
N SER A 42 8.68 4.38 -8.56
CA SER A 42 9.72 4.43 -7.54
C SER A 42 10.97 5.02 -8.18
N GLU A 43 11.30 6.24 -7.78
CA GLU A 43 12.43 6.99 -8.30
C GLU A 43 13.46 7.23 -7.22
N LYS A 44 14.74 7.07 -7.58
CA LYS A 44 15.87 7.28 -6.67
C LYS A 44 15.94 8.71 -6.11
N GLY A 45 15.51 9.68 -6.91
CA GLY A 45 15.75 11.10 -6.66
C GLY A 45 17.19 11.53 -6.93
N ASN A 46 17.46 12.81 -6.64
CA ASN A 46 18.73 13.45 -7.02
C ASN A 46 19.81 13.37 -5.93
N GLN A 47 19.44 13.14 -4.68
CA GLN A 47 20.36 13.21 -3.53
C GLN A 47 20.81 11.83 -3.00
N ARG A 48 20.12 10.75 -3.36
CA ARG A 48 20.47 9.38 -2.94
C ARG A 48 21.35 8.68 -3.99
N THR A 49 22.24 7.81 -3.52
CA THR A 49 23.13 7.00 -4.39
C THR A 49 22.44 5.76 -4.92
N ASN A 50 21.53 5.17 -4.13
CA ASN A 50 20.70 4.01 -4.48
C ASN A 50 19.23 4.30 -4.20
N ASN A 51 18.35 3.48 -4.81
CA ASN A 51 16.93 3.46 -4.48
C ASN A 51 16.65 2.28 -3.54
N GLU A 52 16.43 2.57 -2.27
CA GLU A 52 16.18 1.59 -1.20
C GLU A 52 14.67 1.29 -1.04
N ASP A 53 13.81 1.99 -1.78
CA ASP A 53 12.38 1.71 -1.80
C ASP A 53 12.03 0.53 -2.70
N ARG A 54 10.93 -0.15 -2.35
CA ARG A 54 10.30 -1.18 -3.18
C ARG A 54 8.80 -1.02 -3.21
N VAL A 55 8.24 -1.10 -4.42
CA VAL A 55 6.79 -1.04 -4.66
C VAL A 55 6.34 -2.20 -5.54
N GLY A 56 5.20 -2.79 -5.22
CA GLY A 56 4.60 -3.85 -6.02
C GLY A 56 3.09 -3.93 -5.82
N TYR A 57 2.40 -4.51 -6.81
CA TYR A 57 1.01 -4.91 -6.66
C TYR A 57 0.77 -6.29 -7.22
N PHE A 58 -0.20 -6.98 -6.63
CA PHE A 58 -0.53 -8.37 -6.92
C PHE A 58 -2.04 -8.54 -6.89
N ILE A 59 -2.56 -9.40 -7.76
CA ILE A 59 -4.00 -9.63 -7.88
C ILE A 59 -4.26 -11.13 -7.80
N LYS A 60 -5.13 -11.53 -6.88
CA LYS A 60 -5.57 -12.92 -6.71
C LYS A 60 -7.04 -12.95 -6.34
N ASN A 61 -7.87 -13.68 -7.09
CA ASN A 61 -9.30 -13.89 -6.78
C ASN A 61 -10.10 -12.58 -6.50
N ASN A 62 -9.92 -11.53 -7.32
CA ASN A 62 -10.52 -10.18 -7.13
C ASN A 62 -10.06 -9.44 -5.86
N ILE A 63 -8.94 -9.87 -5.29
CA ILE A 63 -8.26 -9.19 -4.19
C ILE A 63 -7.02 -8.52 -4.75
N TYR A 64 -6.93 -7.22 -4.55
CA TYR A 64 -5.85 -6.35 -5.00
C TYR A 64 -4.96 -6.02 -3.81
N LEU A 65 -3.71 -6.45 -3.85
CA LEU A 65 -2.71 -6.18 -2.83
C LEU A 65 -1.72 -5.16 -3.38
N GLY A 66 -1.60 -4.00 -2.76
CA GLY A 66 -0.54 -3.02 -3.01
C GLY A 66 0.45 -3.01 -1.85
N ILE A 67 1.74 -3.01 -2.13
CA ILE A 67 2.82 -3.04 -1.13
C ILE A 67 3.82 -1.93 -1.45
N LEU A 68 4.20 -1.17 -0.43
CA LEU A 68 5.30 -0.24 -0.45
C LEU A 68 6.18 -0.47 0.78
N CYS A 69 7.48 -0.56 0.56
CA CYS A 69 8.52 -0.76 1.55
C CYS A 69 9.59 0.32 1.36
N ASP A 70 9.91 1.06 2.41
CA ASP A 70 10.99 2.05 2.44
C ASP A 70 12.16 1.49 3.26
N GLY A 71 13.27 1.22 2.56
CA GLY A 71 14.43 0.53 3.11
C GLY A 71 15.31 1.45 3.98
N MET A 72 15.71 0.95 5.14
CA MET A 72 16.61 1.64 6.08
C MET A 72 17.75 0.72 6.54
N GLY A 73 18.83 1.33 7.07
CA GLY A 73 19.99 0.60 7.58
C GLY A 73 21.32 0.98 6.90
N GLY A 74 21.31 1.99 6.03
CA GLY A 74 22.48 2.56 5.38
C GLY A 74 23.04 1.71 4.23
N HIS A 75 23.70 2.38 3.28
CA HIS A 75 24.35 1.79 2.11
C HIS A 75 23.44 0.94 1.20
N LYS A 76 23.53 -0.40 1.28
CA LYS A 76 22.74 -1.35 0.48
C LYS A 76 21.84 -2.23 1.36
N ASN A 77 21.81 -1.96 2.66
CA ASN A 77 21.10 -2.79 3.62
C ASN A 77 19.58 -2.55 3.56
N GLY A 78 19.16 -1.28 3.42
CA GLY A 78 17.76 -0.94 3.24
C GLY A 78 17.18 -1.53 1.96
N ASP A 79 17.94 -1.42 0.87
CA ASP A 79 17.61 -2.04 -0.43
C ASP A 79 17.28 -3.54 -0.31
N HIS A 80 18.15 -4.29 0.38
CA HIS A 80 17.93 -5.71 0.64
C HIS A 80 16.70 -5.95 1.53
N ALA A 81 16.53 -5.18 2.60
CA ALA A 81 15.41 -5.36 3.52
C ALA A 81 14.05 -5.12 2.84
N ALA A 82 13.92 -4.02 2.11
CA ALA A 82 12.70 -3.69 1.36
C ALA A 82 12.39 -4.78 0.30
N ASN A 83 13.43 -5.30 -0.36
CA ASN A 83 13.28 -6.37 -1.35
C ASN A 83 12.80 -7.69 -0.72
N ILE A 84 13.40 -8.12 0.39
CA ILE A 84 12.99 -9.32 1.12
C ILE A 84 11.52 -9.21 1.56
N ALA A 85 11.14 -8.05 2.10
CA ALA A 85 9.76 -7.82 2.55
C ALA A 85 8.76 -7.91 1.40
N LEU A 86 9.03 -7.25 0.27
CA LEU A 86 8.17 -7.30 -0.91
C LEU A 86 8.08 -8.72 -1.50
N GLU A 87 9.21 -9.39 -1.67
CA GLU A 87 9.27 -10.73 -2.26
C GLU A 87 8.52 -11.76 -1.43
N ILE A 88 8.80 -11.86 -0.13
CA ILE A 88 8.16 -12.87 0.72
C ILE A 88 6.67 -12.60 0.86
N LEU A 89 6.26 -11.34 1.12
CA LEU A 89 4.84 -11.02 1.29
C LEU A 89 4.04 -11.28 0.01
N SER A 90 4.62 -10.97 -1.16
CA SER A 90 3.98 -11.23 -2.44
C SER A 90 3.90 -12.72 -2.78
N MET A 91 4.97 -13.49 -2.52
CA MET A 91 4.97 -14.94 -2.71
C MET A 91 3.95 -15.62 -1.79
N ASP A 92 3.93 -15.24 -0.51
CA ASP A 92 2.97 -15.78 0.46
C ASP A 92 1.53 -15.47 0.04
N PHE A 93 1.27 -14.25 -0.47
CA PHE A 93 -0.04 -13.87 -0.98
C PHE A 93 -0.44 -14.73 -2.19
N MET A 94 0.45 -14.88 -3.16
CA MET A 94 0.17 -15.64 -4.37
C MET A 94 -0.03 -17.13 -4.08
N ASN A 95 0.73 -17.72 -3.15
CA ASN A 95 0.74 -19.16 -2.92
C ASN A 95 -0.23 -19.61 -1.83
N PHE A 96 -0.34 -18.88 -0.71
CA PHE A 96 -0.99 -19.39 0.51
C PHE A 96 -2.23 -18.60 0.91
N PHE A 97 -2.34 -17.34 0.49
CA PHE A 97 -3.45 -16.51 0.92
C PHE A 97 -4.80 -16.95 0.34
N THR A 98 -5.76 -17.15 1.24
CA THR A 98 -7.19 -17.28 0.93
C THR A 98 -7.94 -16.40 1.91
N TYR A 99 -8.67 -15.42 1.40
CA TYR A 99 -9.45 -14.55 2.27
C TYR A 99 -10.71 -15.29 2.76
N THR A 100 -10.83 -15.39 4.08
CA THR A 100 -11.96 -16.02 4.78
C THR A 100 -12.61 -15.04 5.74
N ASN A 101 -11.81 -14.46 6.64
CA ASN A 101 -12.23 -13.42 7.58
C ASN A 101 -11.01 -12.56 7.98
N ILE A 102 -11.26 -11.54 8.82
CA ILE A 102 -10.23 -10.58 9.23
C ILE A 102 -9.15 -11.19 10.15
N GLU A 103 -9.50 -12.15 11.00
CA GLU A 103 -8.54 -12.75 11.94
C GLU A 103 -7.60 -13.72 11.23
N ASP A 104 -8.10 -14.46 10.24
CA ASP A 104 -7.27 -15.30 9.37
C ASP A 104 -6.33 -14.45 8.52
N LEU A 105 -6.80 -13.29 8.01
CA LEU A 105 -5.93 -12.32 7.34
C LEU A 105 -4.83 -11.83 8.28
N LYS A 106 -5.17 -11.36 9.48
CA LYS A 106 -4.17 -10.87 10.45
C LYS A 106 -3.14 -11.96 10.73
N SER A 107 -3.59 -13.19 10.98
CA SER A 107 -2.72 -14.35 11.21
C SER A 107 -1.81 -14.63 10.02
N PHE A 108 -2.35 -14.59 8.80
CA PHE A 108 -1.57 -14.71 7.57
C PHE A 108 -0.49 -13.63 7.48
N ILE A 109 -0.85 -12.36 7.69
CA ILE A 109 0.11 -11.24 7.64
C ILE A 109 1.17 -11.40 8.74
N PHE A 110 0.79 -11.72 9.98
CA PHE A 110 1.76 -11.96 11.06
C PHE A 110 2.76 -13.07 10.72
N ASN A 111 2.28 -14.18 10.14
CA ASN A 111 3.15 -15.27 9.70
C ASN A 111 4.11 -14.83 8.59
N SER A 112 3.64 -14.09 7.59
CA SER A 112 4.49 -13.52 6.53
C SER A 112 5.53 -12.55 7.08
N ILE A 113 5.16 -11.67 8.02
CA ILE A 113 6.13 -10.78 8.69
C ILE A 113 7.16 -11.59 9.47
N MET A 114 6.76 -12.67 10.13
CA MET A 114 7.70 -13.54 10.83
C MET A 114 8.67 -14.24 9.87
N ASN A 115 8.19 -14.70 8.71
CA ASN A 115 9.03 -15.24 7.64
C ASN A 115 10.06 -14.21 7.16
N ILE A 116 9.62 -12.97 6.92
CA ILE A 116 10.49 -11.84 6.54
C ILE A 116 11.58 -11.62 7.59
N LYS A 117 11.20 -11.48 8.86
CA LYS A 117 12.14 -11.25 9.96
C LYS A 117 13.12 -12.42 10.11
N ASN A 118 12.67 -13.66 9.94
CA ASN A 118 13.52 -14.83 10.01
C ASN A 118 14.54 -14.85 8.86
N GLU A 119 14.14 -14.46 7.65
CA GLU A 119 15.07 -14.38 6.52
C GLU A 119 16.12 -13.29 6.73
N MET A 120 15.70 -12.09 7.18
CA MET A 120 16.62 -11.01 7.54
C MET A 120 17.59 -11.44 8.65
N LYS A 121 17.13 -12.21 9.64
CA LYS A 121 17.99 -12.75 10.72
C LYS A 121 19.05 -13.71 10.18
N LYS A 122 18.71 -14.62 9.27
CA LYS A 122 19.71 -15.52 8.65
C LYS A 122 20.79 -14.72 7.93
N ILE A 123 20.39 -13.75 7.13
CA ILE A 123 21.33 -12.89 6.39
C ILE A 123 22.21 -12.09 7.38
N ALA A 124 21.63 -11.57 8.47
CA ALA A 124 22.39 -10.85 9.49
C ALA A 124 23.42 -11.72 10.24
N ILE A 125 23.16 -13.03 10.37
CA ILE A 125 24.13 -13.99 10.95
C ILE A 125 25.30 -14.19 9.98
N ASP A 126 25.03 -14.35 8.69
CA ASP A 126 26.06 -14.59 7.66
C ASP A 126 26.81 -13.31 7.26
N SER A 127 26.22 -12.14 7.47
CA SER A 127 26.74 -10.83 7.07
C SER A 127 26.49 -9.79 8.18
N PRO A 128 27.36 -9.70 9.20
CA PRO A 128 27.17 -8.83 10.36
C PRO A 128 27.00 -7.34 10.02
N GLU A 129 27.52 -6.87 8.88
CA GLU A 129 27.32 -5.52 8.37
C GLU A 129 25.87 -5.22 7.96
N LYS A 130 25.03 -6.24 7.84
CA LYS A 130 23.61 -6.15 7.51
C LYS A 130 22.69 -6.32 8.72
N LYS A 131 23.24 -6.40 9.93
CA LYS A 131 22.49 -6.64 11.18
C LYS A 131 21.40 -5.59 11.47
N ASP A 132 21.62 -4.37 10.99
CA ASP A 132 20.74 -3.21 11.18
C ASP A 132 19.85 -2.96 9.96
N MET A 133 19.76 -3.92 9.02
CA MET A 133 18.83 -3.82 7.91
C MET A 133 17.39 -3.73 8.44
N GLY A 134 16.61 -2.87 7.83
CA GLY A 134 15.19 -2.75 8.13
C GLY A 134 14.43 -2.13 6.97
N THR A 135 13.12 -2.18 7.06
CA THR A 135 12.24 -1.51 6.11
C THR A 135 10.95 -1.13 6.78
N THR A 136 10.34 -0.03 6.35
CA THR A 136 8.92 0.18 6.58
C THR A 136 8.13 -0.84 5.77
N LEU A 137 6.83 -0.93 6.06
CA LEU A 137 5.85 -1.58 5.21
C LEU A 137 4.56 -0.80 5.32
N VAL A 138 3.98 -0.40 4.20
CA VAL A 138 2.59 0.00 4.13
C VAL A 138 1.93 -0.78 3.00
N SER A 139 0.74 -1.28 3.26
CA SER A 139 0.02 -2.09 2.29
C SER A 139 -1.47 -1.83 2.36
N PHE A 140 -2.13 -1.92 1.20
CA PHE A 140 -3.56 -2.07 1.14
C PHE A 140 -3.90 -3.43 0.54
N MET A 141 -4.99 -4.01 1.03
CA MET A 141 -5.68 -5.14 0.44
C MET A 141 -7.13 -4.74 0.18
N TYR A 142 -7.51 -4.69 -1.09
CA TYR A 142 -8.88 -4.36 -1.49
C TYR A 142 -9.57 -5.60 -2.03
N ASN A 143 -10.61 -6.06 -1.33
CA ASN A 143 -11.51 -7.11 -1.80
C ASN A 143 -12.63 -6.45 -2.60
N GLU A 144 -12.60 -6.63 -3.92
CA GLU A 144 -13.55 -6.01 -4.83
C GLU A 144 -14.98 -6.55 -4.66
N LEU A 145 -15.14 -7.82 -4.32
CA LEU A 145 -16.45 -8.46 -4.15
C LEU A 145 -17.13 -8.02 -2.86
N GLU A 146 -16.37 -7.95 -1.77
CA GLU A 146 -16.87 -7.50 -0.47
C GLU A 146 -16.86 -5.97 -0.31
N LYS A 147 -16.28 -5.24 -1.27
CA LYS A 147 -16.09 -3.78 -1.19
C LYS A 147 -15.40 -3.40 0.13
N LYS A 148 -14.34 -4.12 0.47
CA LYS A 148 -13.63 -3.98 1.75
C LYS A 148 -12.17 -3.62 1.52
N LEU A 149 -11.74 -2.57 2.19
CA LEU A 149 -10.35 -2.14 2.21
C LEU A 149 -9.74 -2.48 3.56
N ILE A 150 -8.60 -3.14 3.53
CA ILE A 150 -7.80 -3.43 4.71
C ILE A 150 -6.42 -2.83 4.49
N VAL A 151 -5.99 -1.97 5.41
CA VAL A 151 -4.66 -1.37 5.39
C VAL A 151 -3.87 -1.98 6.55
N PHE A 152 -2.64 -2.40 6.29
CA PHE A 152 -1.73 -2.85 7.33
C PHE A 152 -0.35 -2.23 7.12
N TYR A 153 0.30 -1.85 8.21
CA TYR A 153 1.53 -1.06 8.11
C TYR A 153 2.42 -1.13 9.35
N SER A 154 3.69 -0.81 9.14
CA SER A 154 4.74 -0.61 10.13
C SER A 154 5.73 0.44 9.62
N GLY A 155 5.88 1.55 10.33
CA GLY A 155 6.75 2.66 9.93
C GLY A 155 5.97 3.93 9.65
N ASP A 156 6.54 4.82 8.85
CA ASP A 156 6.01 6.13 8.51
C ASP A 156 5.62 6.28 7.03
N SER A 157 5.82 5.25 6.19
CA SER A 157 5.18 5.21 4.88
C SER A 157 3.65 5.23 5.03
N ARG A 158 2.96 5.97 4.15
CA ARG A 158 1.55 6.33 4.37
C ARG A 158 0.60 5.70 3.37
N CYS A 159 -0.63 5.45 3.82
CA CYS A 159 -1.79 5.15 2.98
C CYS A 159 -2.77 6.31 3.04
N TYR A 160 -3.23 6.77 1.88
CA TYR A 160 -4.30 7.75 1.73
C TYR A 160 -5.45 7.13 0.95
N ILE A 161 -6.69 7.55 1.27
CA ILE A 161 -7.87 7.28 0.45
C ILE A 161 -8.45 8.58 -0.09
N TYR A 162 -8.98 8.51 -1.31
CA TYR A 162 -9.73 9.60 -1.93
C TYR A 162 -11.17 9.16 -2.16
N LYS A 163 -12.11 9.81 -1.49
CA LYS A 163 -13.55 9.48 -1.58
C LYS A 163 -14.24 10.23 -2.72
N LYS A 164 -15.40 9.74 -3.12
CA LYS A 164 -16.21 10.30 -4.22
C LYS A 164 -16.58 11.77 -4.02
N ASN A 165 -16.83 12.21 -2.79
CA ASN A 165 -17.11 13.60 -2.44
C ASN A 165 -15.87 14.52 -2.55
N GLY A 166 -14.70 13.99 -2.87
CA GLY A 166 -13.46 14.75 -2.98
C GLY A 166 -12.64 14.82 -1.70
N GLU A 167 -13.02 14.10 -0.64
CA GLU A 167 -12.25 14.04 0.60
C GLU A 167 -10.98 13.20 0.42
N LEU A 168 -9.82 13.77 0.77
CA LEU A 168 -8.55 13.06 0.91
C LEU A 168 -8.29 12.80 2.39
N LEU A 169 -8.12 11.53 2.77
CA LEU A 169 -7.83 11.14 4.15
C LEU A 169 -6.55 10.33 4.21
N GLN A 170 -5.64 10.73 5.09
CA GLN A 170 -4.57 9.86 5.55
C GLN A 170 -5.17 8.80 6.48
N ILE A 171 -4.94 7.53 6.16
CA ILE A 171 -5.47 6.39 6.91
C ILE A 171 -4.48 5.91 7.96
N THR A 172 -3.20 5.85 7.62
CA THR A 172 -2.14 5.42 8.55
C THR A 172 -1.74 6.52 9.51
N ARG A 173 -1.24 6.14 10.68
CA ARG A 173 -0.58 7.06 11.61
C ARG A 173 0.86 6.64 11.81
N ASP A 174 1.80 7.48 11.40
CA ASP A 174 3.22 7.15 11.36
C ASP A 174 3.74 6.60 12.70
N HIS A 175 4.49 5.51 12.64
CA HIS A 175 5.22 4.97 13.80
C HIS A 175 6.52 5.76 14.00
N ASN A 176 6.42 6.97 14.56
CA ASN A 176 7.57 7.83 14.87
C ASN A 176 7.53 8.36 16.31
N LEU A 177 8.64 8.95 16.76
CA LEU A 177 8.75 9.49 18.13
C LEU A 177 7.76 10.61 18.41
N LEU A 178 7.43 11.44 17.41
CA LEU A 178 6.42 12.50 17.55
C LEU A 178 5.07 11.93 17.99
N ASN A 179 4.56 10.95 17.25
CA ASN A 179 3.27 10.35 17.53
C ASN A 179 3.28 9.61 18.86
N ARG A 180 4.38 8.92 19.20
CA ARG A 180 4.57 8.28 20.50
C ARG A 180 4.51 9.30 21.65
N TRP A 181 5.23 10.41 21.54
CA TRP A 181 5.23 11.45 22.58
C TRP A 181 3.88 12.13 22.74
N ILE A 182 3.14 12.34 21.64
CA ILE A 182 1.77 12.83 21.70
C ILE A 182 0.88 11.84 22.47
N ASP A 183 1.00 10.54 22.20
CA ASP A 183 0.24 9.49 22.90
C ASP A 183 0.59 9.38 24.38
N GLU A 184 1.84 9.62 24.73
CA GLU A 184 2.34 9.66 26.12
C GLU A 184 1.96 10.96 26.86
N GLY A 185 1.31 11.92 26.17
CA GLY A 185 0.90 13.20 26.76
C GLY A 185 2.07 14.15 27.05
N ILE A 186 3.19 13.99 26.35
CA ILE A 186 4.35 14.88 26.50
C ILE A 186 3.97 16.29 26.07
N GLU A 187 4.28 17.28 26.91
CA GLU A 187 3.98 18.68 26.62
C GLU A 187 4.67 19.15 25.33
N GLN A 188 3.95 19.92 24.51
CA GLN A 188 4.43 20.41 23.20
C GLN A 188 5.81 21.11 23.28
N LYS A 189 6.06 21.91 24.32
CA LYS A 189 7.36 22.58 24.53
C LYS A 189 8.55 21.61 24.64
N ASN A 190 8.31 20.38 25.12
CA ASN A 190 9.35 19.35 25.25
C ASN A 190 9.56 18.60 23.93
N ILE A 191 8.50 18.47 23.11
CA ILE A 191 8.59 17.96 21.73
C ILE A 191 9.42 18.93 20.87
N GLU A 192 9.12 20.24 20.94
CA GLU A 192 9.82 21.28 20.18
C GLU A 192 11.32 21.33 20.48
N LYS A 193 11.72 21.11 21.74
CA LYS A 193 13.15 21.01 22.11
C LYS A 193 13.87 19.84 21.45
N ASN A 194 13.15 18.79 21.06
CA ASN A 194 13.68 17.58 20.46
C ASN A 194 13.28 17.40 18.98
N TYR A 195 12.99 18.50 18.28
CA TYR A 195 12.59 18.52 16.87
C TYR A 195 13.59 17.87 15.89
N ARG A 196 14.79 17.47 16.33
CA ARG A 196 15.76 16.76 15.48
C ARG A 196 15.51 15.26 15.39
N VAL A 197 14.78 14.68 16.34
CA VAL A 197 14.62 13.22 16.45
C VAL A 197 13.18 12.75 16.37
N TYR A 198 12.21 13.68 16.35
CA TYR A 198 10.77 13.36 16.31
C TYR A 198 10.35 12.44 15.15
N ARG A 199 11.13 12.42 14.05
CA ARG A 199 10.94 11.54 12.90
C ARG A 199 11.48 10.12 13.09
N TYR A 200 12.25 9.86 14.13
CA TYR A 200 12.83 8.54 14.33
C TYR A 200 11.73 7.50 14.46
N LEU A 201 11.88 6.45 13.65
CA LEU A 201 10.93 5.36 13.62
C LEU A 201 10.90 4.63 14.94
N THR A 202 9.67 4.36 15.39
CA THR A 202 9.38 3.60 16.60
C THR A 202 9.00 2.16 16.29
N SER A 203 8.78 1.83 15.02
CA SER A 203 8.52 0.48 14.54
C SER A 203 8.93 0.36 13.09
N ALA A 204 9.59 -0.74 12.75
CA ALA A 204 9.92 -1.14 11.39
C ALA A 204 10.07 -2.67 11.33
N ILE A 205 10.15 -3.23 10.13
CA ILE A 205 10.44 -4.65 9.94
C ILE A 205 11.95 -4.81 9.83
N GLY A 206 12.55 -5.59 10.72
CA GLY A 206 13.97 -5.88 10.69
C GLY A 206 14.31 -7.02 11.65
N ALA A 207 15.51 -7.58 11.51
CA ALA A 207 15.95 -8.74 12.30
C ALA A 207 15.84 -8.50 13.82
N ASN A 208 16.33 -7.33 14.26
CA ASN A 208 16.41 -6.92 15.67
C ASN A 208 15.58 -5.67 16.00
N LEU A 209 14.67 -5.28 15.09
CA LEU A 209 13.84 -4.11 15.26
C LEU A 209 12.52 -4.48 15.96
N GLU A 210 12.03 -3.53 16.77
CA GLU A 210 10.66 -3.56 17.27
C GLU A 210 9.71 -3.47 16.08
N THR A 211 8.77 -4.42 15.98
CA THR A 211 7.82 -4.49 14.88
C THR A 211 6.41 -4.59 15.44
N LYS A 212 5.67 -3.49 15.32
CA LYS A 212 4.23 -3.41 15.51
C LYS A 212 3.58 -3.32 14.13
N ILE A 213 2.57 -4.16 13.89
CA ILE A 213 1.73 -4.08 12.69
C ILE A 213 0.36 -3.57 13.11
N ASP A 214 0.00 -2.39 12.63
CA ASP A 214 -1.34 -1.83 12.82
C ASP A 214 -2.23 -2.20 11.63
N PHE A 215 -3.50 -2.51 11.92
CA PHE A 215 -4.51 -2.89 10.93
C PHE A 215 -5.67 -1.91 10.98
N ILE A 216 -6.11 -1.46 9.81
CA ILE A 216 -7.28 -0.60 9.65
C ILE A 216 -8.21 -1.26 8.64
N VAL A 217 -9.47 -1.43 9.02
CA VAL A 217 -10.50 -2.06 8.19
C VAL A 217 -11.55 -1.00 7.86
N LEU A 218 -11.76 -0.76 6.58
CA LEU A 218 -12.73 0.19 6.06
C LEU A 218 -13.71 -0.52 5.14
N GLU A 219 -14.98 -0.39 5.47
CA GLU A 219 -16.05 -0.74 4.54
C GLU A 219 -16.18 0.36 3.49
N ASN A 220 -16.15 -0.01 2.21
CA ASN A 220 -16.33 0.94 1.13
C ASN A 220 -17.84 1.23 0.97
N ASN A 221 -18.31 2.23 1.70
CA ASN A 221 -19.73 2.59 1.72
C ASN A 221 -20.26 3.01 0.33
N PHE A 222 -21.53 2.72 0.07
CA PHE A 222 -22.14 3.03 -1.24
C PHE A 222 -22.39 4.53 -1.46
N GLU A 223 -22.61 5.29 -0.38
CA GLU A 223 -22.95 6.72 -0.47
C GLU A 223 -21.75 7.59 -0.83
N ASN A 224 -20.59 7.32 -0.22
CA ASN A 224 -19.36 8.08 -0.44
C ASN A 224 -18.14 7.15 -0.66
N PRO A 225 -18.17 6.34 -1.73
CA PRO A 225 -17.19 5.28 -1.92
C PRO A 225 -15.79 5.84 -2.09
N ILE A 226 -14.82 5.03 -1.65
CA ILE A 226 -13.41 5.15 -1.98
C ILE A 226 -13.27 5.00 -3.49
N THR A 227 -12.67 6.01 -4.11
CA THR A 227 -12.37 6.06 -5.54
C THR A 227 -10.90 5.93 -5.83
N LYS A 228 -10.02 6.27 -4.87
CA LYS A 228 -8.58 6.05 -5.00
C LYS A 228 -7.97 5.61 -3.69
N ILE A 229 -6.93 4.79 -3.80
CA ILE A 229 -6.06 4.37 -2.71
C ILE A 229 -4.63 4.67 -3.14
N LEU A 230 -3.91 5.45 -2.35
CA LEU A 230 -2.55 5.88 -2.63
C LEU A 230 -1.66 5.43 -1.49
N LEU A 231 -0.57 4.71 -1.78
CA LEU A 231 0.54 4.56 -0.83
C LEU A 231 1.69 5.47 -1.26
N THR A 232 2.44 6.00 -0.29
CA THR A 232 3.63 6.84 -0.53
C THR A 232 4.74 6.55 0.48
N SER A 233 6.00 6.54 0.02
CA SER A 233 7.16 6.72 0.90
C SER A 233 7.29 8.18 1.36
N ASP A 234 8.14 8.44 2.34
CA ASP A 234 8.35 9.76 2.94
C ASP A 234 8.90 10.77 1.93
N GLY A 235 9.72 10.33 0.97
CA GLY A 235 10.25 11.17 -0.10
C GLY A 235 9.20 11.86 -0.97
N ILE A 236 7.93 11.47 -0.88
CA ILE A 236 6.79 12.21 -1.44
C ILE A 236 6.10 13.05 -0.37
N HIS A 237 5.58 12.43 0.69
CA HIS A 237 4.65 13.11 1.60
C HIS A 237 5.30 14.01 2.65
N GLU A 238 6.62 13.98 2.78
CA GLU A 238 7.42 14.97 3.51
C GLU A 238 7.61 16.27 2.70
N PHE A 239 7.52 16.18 1.37
CA PHE A 239 7.84 17.28 0.45
C PHE A 239 6.60 17.87 -0.23
N LEU A 240 5.46 17.19 -0.12
CA LEU A 240 4.17 17.63 -0.63
C LEU A 240 3.17 17.82 0.50
N THR A 241 2.44 18.93 0.44
CA THR A 241 1.27 19.17 1.29
C THR A 241 0.09 18.30 0.87
N ASN A 242 -0.83 18.05 1.80
CA ASN A 242 -2.08 17.34 1.51
C ASN A 242 -2.89 18.03 0.41
N ASP A 243 -2.85 19.37 0.32
CA ASP A 243 -3.54 20.12 -0.74
C ASP A 243 -2.93 19.87 -2.13
N GLN A 244 -1.61 19.72 -2.22
CA GLN A 244 -0.94 19.37 -3.48
C GLN A 244 -1.27 17.93 -3.90
N ILE A 245 -1.23 16.98 -2.96
CA ILE A 245 -1.61 15.58 -3.23
C ILE A 245 -3.08 15.53 -3.66
N HIS A 246 -3.97 16.24 -2.95
CA HIS A 246 -5.39 16.35 -3.28
C HIS A 246 -5.59 16.89 -4.69
N PHE A 247 -4.95 18.02 -5.02
CA PHE A 247 -5.06 18.65 -6.33
C PHE A 247 -4.70 17.67 -7.45
N ILE A 248 -3.58 16.96 -7.32
CA ILE A 248 -3.13 15.95 -8.29
C ILE A 248 -4.16 14.82 -8.41
N LEU A 249 -4.62 14.25 -7.29
CA LEU A 249 -5.56 13.14 -7.30
C LEU A 249 -6.98 13.53 -7.78
N SER A 250 -7.35 14.80 -7.66
CA SER A 250 -8.64 15.32 -8.08
C SER A 250 -8.78 15.45 -9.61
N ASN A 251 -7.65 15.51 -10.34
CA ASN A 251 -7.68 15.70 -11.78
C ASN A 251 -8.22 14.46 -12.50
N LYS A 252 -9.45 14.57 -13.01
CA LYS A 252 -10.16 13.48 -13.72
C LYS A 252 -9.64 13.21 -15.12
N LYS A 253 -8.87 14.14 -15.71
CA LYS A 253 -8.31 13.99 -17.06
C LYS A 253 -7.06 13.11 -17.06
N ASP A 254 -6.33 13.10 -15.95
CA ASP A 254 -5.06 12.41 -15.83
C ASP A 254 -5.27 10.93 -15.54
N THR A 255 -4.45 10.09 -16.18
CA THR A 255 -4.34 8.67 -15.85
C THR A 255 -3.69 8.47 -14.48
N THR A 256 -3.82 7.27 -13.92
CA THR A 256 -3.14 6.86 -12.69
C THR A 256 -1.62 7.08 -12.77
N LEU A 257 -0.97 6.68 -13.86
CA LEU A 257 0.44 6.95 -14.10
C LEU A 257 0.78 8.44 -14.21
N GLN A 258 -0.03 9.26 -14.88
CA GLN A 258 0.21 10.71 -14.97
C GLN A 258 0.13 11.40 -13.59
N LYS A 259 -0.81 10.98 -12.74
CA LYS A 259 -0.90 11.45 -11.35
C LYS A 259 0.36 11.07 -10.56
N LEU A 260 0.83 9.82 -10.68
CA LEU A 260 2.06 9.37 -10.02
C LEU A 260 3.29 10.14 -10.50
N ASN A 261 3.44 10.36 -11.81
CA ASN A 261 4.51 11.19 -12.37
C ASN A 261 4.44 12.64 -11.85
N SER A 262 3.24 13.17 -11.65
CA SER A 262 3.04 14.52 -11.10
C SER A 262 3.45 14.59 -9.63
N LEU A 263 3.17 13.56 -8.83
CA LEU A 263 3.64 13.45 -7.44
C LEU A 263 5.17 13.46 -7.38
N VAL A 264 5.84 12.63 -8.18
CA VAL A 264 7.30 12.57 -8.23
C VAL A 264 7.90 13.89 -8.74
N THR A 265 7.36 14.43 -9.84
CA THR A 265 7.85 15.68 -10.43
C THR A 265 7.75 16.83 -9.43
N LEU A 266 6.62 16.95 -8.72
CA LEU A 266 6.45 18.00 -7.73
C LEU A 266 7.35 17.78 -6.51
N SER A 267 7.57 16.53 -6.10
CA SER A 267 8.52 16.19 -5.02
C SER A 267 9.96 16.57 -5.38
N LEU A 268 10.37 16.33 -6.63
CA LEU A 268 11.66 16.78 -7.16
C LEU A 268 11.79 18.32 -7.17
N ILE A 269 10.73 19.03 -7.57
CA ILE A 269 10.70 20.50 -7.55
C ILE A 269 10.74 21.04 -6.12
N SER A 270 10.12 20.35 -5.18
CA SER A 270 10.20 20.62 -3.73
C SER A 270 11.53 20.19 -3.11
N GLU A 271 12.54 19.86 -3.92
CA GLU A 271 13.88 19.46 -3.49
C GLU A 271 13.91 18.22 -2.58
N SER A 272 13.03 17.24 -2.85
CA SER A 272 13.06 15.95 -2.17
C SER A 272 14.48 15.36 -2.15
N ASN A 273 14.91 15.02 -0.95
CA ASN A 273 16.24 14.45 -0.70
C ASN A 273 16.21 12.94 -0.49
N ASP A 274 15.08 12.30 -0.80
CA ASP A 274 14.87 10.87 -0.61
C ASP A 274 14.41 10.13 -1.87
N ASN A 275 14.29 8.81 -1.75
CA ASN A 275 13.61 7.97 -2.73
C ASN A 275 12.11 8.32 -2.75
N MET A 276 11.54 8.47 -3.93
CA MET A 276 10.14 8.87 -4.14
C MET A 276 9.37 7.71 -4.73
N SER A 277 8.58 7.04 -3.89
CA SER A 277 7.83 5.87 -4.30
C SER A 277 6.36 6.01 -3.98
N ALA A 278 5.52 5.57 -4.91
CA ALA A 278 4.08 5.56 -4.74
C ALA A 278 3.42 4.45 -5.55
N ILE A 279 2.24 4.06 -5.08
CA ILE A 279 1.31 3.18 -5.79
C ILE A 279 -0.08 3.78 -5.70
N LEU A 280 -0.76 3.87 -6.83
CA LEU A 280 -2.08 4.45 -6.93
C LEU A 280 -3.03 3.45 -7.57
N MET A 281 -4.05 3.06 -6.83
CA MET A 281 -5.21 2.33 -7.34
C MET A 281 -6.39 3.30 -7.49
N GLU A 282 -6.99 3.35 -8.67
CA GLU A 282 -8.21 4.10 -8.97
C GLU A 282 -9.35 3.13 -9.27
N ILE A 283 -10.41 3.21 -8.48
CA ILE A 283 -11.64 2.42 -8.60
C ILE A 283 -12.66 3.30 -9.31
N LYS A 284 -12.93 2.98 -10.57
CA LYS A 284 -14.02 3.57 -11.34
C LYS A 284 -15.31 2.87 -10.94
N ASN A 285 -16.30 3.66 -10.54
CA ASN A 285 -17.66 3.15 -10.42
C ASN A 285 -18.32 3.22 -11.79
N ASP A 286 -18.96 2.12 -12.21
CA ASP A 286 -19.90 2.14 -13.31
C ASP A 286 -20.97 3.22 -13.01
N LYS A 287 -21.20 4.09 -13.99
CA LYS A 287 -22.35 4.99 -13.99
C LYS A 287 -23.59 4.26 -14.46
#